data_AF-A0A0U3MP81-F1
#
_entry.id   AF-A0A0U3MP81-F1
#
_cell.length_a   1.000
_cell.length_b   1.000
_cell.length_c   1.000
_cell.angle_alpha   90.00
_cell.angle_beta   90.00
_cell.angle_gamma   90.00
#
_symmetry.space_group_name_H-M   'P 1'
#
loop_
_entity.id
_entity.type
_entity.pdbx_description
1 polymer ?
#
loop_
_entity_poly.entity_id
_entity_poly.type
_entity_poly.pdbx_seq_one_letter_code
_entity_poly.pdbx_strand_id
1 'polypeptide(L)'
;MLDKENFYTQMSDSELIQSIKGGNEEPFDILFERYRALAIKMTNGYYLKSFEAEDFLQEARMIFLKAIHTYDSEKGHTFGNFYKLNLKHHMFSLVRKDMAKKRTIEKLAESYDNLLEMREGMQHPRHGNVETPTLELLQVREKLADYQATLSEFEQKVFLDYIHNVDVEDIAENLNCDLSQIKNALDRCKRKMKQLFD
;
A
#
# COMPACT_ATOMS: atom_id res chain seq x y z
N MET A 1 23.34 41.78 -12.56
CA MET A 1 22.93 40.66 -11.69
C MET A 1 23.87 40.55 -10.49
N LEU A 2 25.19 40.52 -10.70
CA LEU A 2 26.23 40.49 -9.65
C LEU A 2 26.14 41.64 -8.61
N ASP A 3 25.75 42.86 -9.02
CA ASP A 3 25.67 43.99 -8.08
C ASP A 3 24.55 43.86 -7.04
N LYS A 4 23.43 43.20 -7.40
CA LYS A 4 22.29 43.00 -6.50
C LYS A 4 22.55 41.93 -5.45
N GLU A 5 23.16 40.80 -5.83
CA GLU A 5 23.56 39.77 -4.87
C GLU A 5 24.56 40.30 -3.84
N ASN A 6 25.54 41.09 -4.31
CA ASN A 6 26.54 41.69 -3.43
C ASN A 6 25.91 42.69 -2.45
N PHE A 7 24.91 43.46 -2.91
CA PHE A 7 24.12 44.36 -2.06
C PHE A 7 23.39 43.61 -0.93
N TYR A 8 22.62 42.57 -1.25
CA TYR A 8 21.89 41.79 -0.25
C TYR A 8 22.82 41.01 0.68
N THR A 9 23.99 40.58 0.20
CA THR A 9 24.99 39.86 1.02
C THR A 9 25.55 40.72 2.16
N GLN A 10 25.55 42.04 2.02
CA GLN A 10 26.00 42.98 3.07
C GLN A 10 24.91 43.37 4.08
N MET A 11 23.63 43.10 3.76
CA MET A 11 22.51 43.39 4.65
C MET A 11 22.45 42.41 5.83
N SER A 12 21.97 42.89 6.96
CA SER A 12 21.68 42.06 8.13
C SER A 12 20.47 41.16 7.90
N ASP A 13 20.37 40.07 8.66
CA ASP A 13 19.23 39.15 8.58
C ASP A 13 17.90 39.87 8.84
N SER A 14 17.87 40.85 9.74
CA SER A 14 16.66 41.62 10.05
C SER A 14 16.17 42.43 8.85
N GLU A 15 17.09 43.08 8.12
CA GLU A 15 16.73 43.88 6.94
C GLU A 15 16.25 42.98 5.80
N LEU A 16 16.91 41.84 5.59
CA LEU A 16 16.49 40.84 4.59
C LEU A 16 15.09 40.29 4.92
N ILE A 17 14.83 39.95 6.19
CA ILE A 17 13.51 39.49 6.66
C ILE A 17 12.42 40.54 6.40
N GLN A 18 12.68 41.81 6.70
CA GLN A 18 11.69 42.88 6.46
C GLN A 18 11.42 43.09 4.97
N SER A 19 12.46 43.02 4.14
CA SER A 19 12.33 43.07 2.67
C SER A 19 11.43 41.95 2.14
N ILE A 20 11.65 40.71 2.62
CA ILE A 20 10.86 39.53 2.21
C ILE A 20 9.39 39.67 2.68
N LYS A 21 9.17 40.12 3.91
CA LYS A 21 7.82 40.41 4.42
C LYS A 21 7.10 41.50 3.61
N GLY A 22 7.85 42.48 3.08
CA GLY A 22 7.36 43.52 2.20
C GLY A 22 7.01 43.06 0.78
N GLY A 23 7.20 41.77 0.46
CA GLY A 23 6.88 41.17 -0.83
C GLY A 23 8.05 41.07 -1.81
N ASN A 24 9.29 41.40 -1.38
CA ASN A 24 10.47 41.21 -2.20
C ASN A 24 11.05 39.80 -2.02
N GLU A 25 10.89 38.95 -3.02
CA GLU A 25 11.38 37.56 -2.98
C GLU A 25 12.88 37.42 -3.30
N GLU A 26 13.50 38.42 -3.94
CA GLU A 26 14.91 38.38 -4.37
C GLU A 26 15.90 37.99 -3.24
N PRO A 27 15.84 38.56 -2.02
CA PRO A 27 16.79 38.23 -0.95
C PRO A 27 16.56 36.87 -0.28
N PHE A 28 15.49 36.13 -0.61
CA PHE A 28 15.15 34.89 0.09
C PHE A 28 16.25 33.84 0.02
N ASP A 29 16.79 33.58 -1.18
CA ASP A 29 17.81 32.55 -1.38
C ASP A 29 19.12 32.90 -0.68
N ILE A 30 19.49 34.19 -0.68
CA ILE A 30 20.68 34.70 0.00
C ILE A 30 20.54 34.49 1.51
N LEU A 31 19.37 34.82 2.06
CA LEU A 31 19.10 34.63 3.48
C LEU A 31 19.05 33.13 3.83
N PHE A 32 18.40 32.29 3.02
CA PHE A 32 18.33 30.84 3.28
C PHE A 32 19.71 30.19 3.24
N GLU A 33 20.58 30.59 2.31
CA GLU A 33 21.94 30.04 2.20
C GLU A 33 22.74 30.29 3.49
N ARG A 34 22.56 31.44 4.17
CA ARG A 34 23.16 31.69 5.50
C ARG A 34 22.72 30.69 6.57
N TYR A 35 21.51 30.15 6.45
CA TYR A 35 20.92 29.19 7.39
C TYR A 35 20.98 27.74 6.90
N ARG A 36 21.52 27.49 5.70
CA ARG A 36 21.55 26.16 5.08
C ARG A 36 22.26 25.13 5.94
N ALA A 37 23.41 25.48 6.50
CA ALA A 37 24.16 24.58 7.40
C ALA A 37 23.34 24.20 8.65
N LEU A 38 22.57 25.15 9.19
CA LEU A 38 21.65 24.88 10.31
C LEU A 38 20.51 23.96 9.86
N ALA A 39 19.92 24.20 8.69
CA ALA A 39 18.86 23.36 8.13
C ALA A 39 19.34 21.90 7.98
N ILE A 40 20.48 21.69 7.30
CA ILE A 40 21.10 20.37 7.10
C ILE A 40 21.38 19.70 8.45
N LYS A 41 22.00 20.41 9.40
CA LYS A 41 22.30 19.86 10.72
C LYS A 41 21.03 19.43 11.47
N MET A 42 19.94 20.17 11.30
CA MET A 42 18.68 19.89 11.96
C MET A 42 17.91 18.74 11.30
N THR A 43 18.09 18.49 10.01
CA THR A 43 17.41 17.41 9.28
C THR A 43 18.19 16.09 9.26
N ASN A 44 19.53 16.11 9.32
CA ASN A 44 20.39 14.92 9.22
C ASN A 44 20.09 13.81 10.23
N GLY A 45 19.45 14.11 11.36
CA GLY A 45 19.08 13.11 12.38
C GLY A 45 17.78 12.37 12.12
N TYR A 46 17.08 12.67 11.01
CA TYR A 46 15.78 12.11 10.69
C TYR A 46 15.85 11.22 9.45
N TYR A 47 15.05 10.15 9.44
CA TYR A 47 14.93 9.24 8.32
C TYR A 47 13.43 8.96 8.07
N LEU A 48 13.00 9.11 6.82
CA LEU A 48 11.66 8.77 6.35
C LEU A 48 11.83 7.94 5.07
N LYS A 49 11.10 6.81 4.95
CA LYS A 49 11.29 5.83 3.85
C LYS A 49 11.17 6.47 2.46
N SER A 50 10.32 7.48 2.33
CA SER A 50 10.03 8.16 1.05
C SER A 50 10.75 9.50 0.88
N PHE A 51 11.72 9.84 1.73
CA PHE A 51 12.44 11.10 1.64
C PHE A 51 13.91 10.89 1.29
N GLU A 52 14.39 11.71 0.38
CA GLU A 52 15.78 11.93 0.09
C GLU A 52 16.31 13.16 0.84
N ALA A 53 17.64 13.36 0.82
CA ALA A 53 18.27 14.51 1.46
C ALA A 53 17.75 15.85 0.89
N GLU A 54 17.43 15.89 -0.40
CA GLU A 54 16.85 17.08 -1.04
C GLU A 54 15.43 17.37 -0.54
N ASP A 55 14.60 16.35 -0.29
CA ASP A 55 13.25 16.53 0.25
C ASP A 55 13.29 17.18 1.64
N PHE A 56 14.21 16.71 2.49
CA PHE A 56 14.41 17.33 3.80
C PHE A 56 14.85 18.79 3.70
N LEU A 57 15.72 19.11 2.75
CA LEU A 57 16.18 20.49 2.53
C LEU A 57 15.04 21.38 2.02
N GLN A 58 14.17 20.86 1.15
CA GLN A 58 12.99 21.58 0.68
C GLN A 58 11.98 21.83 1.80
N GLU A 59 11.69 20.83 2.64
CA GLU A 59 10.85 21.02 3.82
C GLU A 59 11.43 22.09 4.76
N ALA A 60 12.75 22.10 4.94
CA ALA A 60 13.43 23.13 5.72
C ALA A 60 13.25 24.52 5.09
N ARG A 61 13.39 24.64 3.77
CA ARG A 61 13.17 25.88 3.00
C ARG A 61 11.73 26.39 3.13
N MET A 62 10.74 25.51 3.07
CA MET A 62 9.33 25.88 3.29
C MET A 62 9.07 26.39 4.72
N ILE A 63 9.63 25.72 5.73
CA ILE A 63 9.53 26.18 7.12
C ILE A 63 10.27 27.48 7.34
N PHE A 64 11.38 27.71 6.64
CA PHE A 64 12.12 28.96 6.69
C PHE A 64 11.27 30.13 6.22
N LEU A 65 10.63 30.01 5.05
CA LEU A 65 9.72 31.03 4.54
C LEU A 65 8.56 31.30 5.50
N LYS A 66 7.95 30.25 6.05
CA LYS A 66 6.90 30.39 7.06
C LYS A 66 7.41 31.08 8.32
N ALA A 67 8.62 30.76 8.76
CA ALA A 67 9.25 31.39 9.91
C ALA A 67 9.51 32.87 9.65
N ILE A 68 9.99 33.26 8.47
CA ILE A 68 10.17 34.67 8.08
C ILE A 68 8.87 35.44 8.28
N HIS A 69 7.75 34.98 7.70
CA HIS A 69 6.49 35.71 7.79
C HIS A 69 5.88 35.76 9.19
N THR A 70 6.13 34.75 10.03
CA THR A 70 5.55 34.66 11.38
C THR A 70 6.47 35.15 12.50
N TYR A 71 7.73 35.44 12.19
CA TYR A 71 8.70 35.92 13.16
C TYR A 71 8.37 37.32 13.64
N ASP A 72 8.57 37.57 14.93
CA ASP A 72 8.32 38.85 15.58
C ASP A 72 9.53 39.19 16.46
N SER A 73 10.23 40.26 16.12
CA SER A 73 11.47 40.69 16.80
C SER A 73 11.23 41.14 18.23
N GLU A 74 10.02 41.62 18.54
CA GLU A 74 9.68 42.14 19.88
C GLU A 74 9.57 41.04 20.93
N LYS A 75 9.48 39.77 20.50
CA LYS A 75 9.36 38.61 21.40
C LYS A 75 10.70 38.13 21.99
N GLY A 76 11.80 38.84 21.73
CA GLY A 76 13.09 38.65 22.43
C GLY A 76 13.89 37.40 22.06
N HIS A 77 13.52 36.70 20.98
CA HIS A 77 14.28 35.56 20.47
C HIS A 77 14.94 35.90 19.14
N THR A 78 16.17 35.44 18.91
CA THR A 78 16.81 35.57 17.60
C THR A 78 16.06 34.75 16.55
N PHE A 79 16.04 35.24 15.32
CA PHE A 79 15.40 34.55 14.20
C PHE A 79 15.93 33.12 14.02
N GLY A 80 17.24 32.92 14.13
CA GLY A 80 17.84 31.58 14.03
C GLY A 80 17.32 30.59 15.08
N ASN A 81 17.15 31.02 16.33
CA ASN A 81 16.57 30.16 17.37
C ASN A 81 15.08 29.88 17.11
N PHE A 82 14.34 30.90 16.65
CA PHE A 82 12.94 30.74 16.27
C PHE A 82 12.78 29.74 15.11
N TYR A 83 13.56 29.89 14.04
CA TYR A 83 13.56 28.97 12.90
C TYR A 83 13.94 27.55 13.32
N LYS A 84 15.02 27.40 14.12
CA LYS A 84 15.46 26.10 14.65
C LYS A 84 14.35 25.38 15.41
N LEU A 85 13.59 26.11 16.24
CA LEU A 85 12.47 25.55 16.99
C LEU A 85 11.34 25.08 16.06
N ASN A 86 10.95 25.93 15.10
CA ASN A 86 9.91 25.60 14.12
C ASN A 86 10.29 24.38 13.27
N LEU A 87 11.53 24.32 12.80
CA LEU A 87 12.05 23.20 12.02
C LEU A 87 12.03 21.89 12.82
N LYS A 88 12.45 21.93 14.09
CA LYS A 88 12.37 20.76 14.98
C LYS A 88 10.93 20.24 15.12
N HIS A 89 9.96 21.13 15.37
CA HIS A 89 8.56 20.75 15.49
C HIS A 89 8.00 20.17 14.18
N HIS A 90 8.42 20.72 13.05
CA HIS A 90 8.04 20.22 11.74
C HIS A 90 8.59 18.81 11.48
N MET A 91 9.86 18.56 11.78
CA MET A 91 10.44 17.21 11.67
C MET A 91 9.67 16.18 12.52
N PHE A 92 9.30 16.52 13.76
CA PHE A 92 8.43 15.65 14.57
C PHE A 92 7.03 15.46 13.97
N SER A 93 6.50 16.44 13.26
CA SER A 93 5.23 16.31 12.55
C SER A 93 5.36 15.34 11.38
N LEU A 94 6.44 15.43 10.60
CA LEU A 94 6.72 14.52 9.49
C LEU A 94 6.87 13.06 9.97
N VAL A 95 7.67 12.84 11.02
CA VAL A 95 7.84 11.50 11.62
C VAL A 95 6.49 10.93 12.08
N ARG A 96 5.67 11.72 12.76
CA ARG A 96 4.32 11.28 13.18
C ARG A 96 3.41 10.96 12.00
N LYS A 97 3.47 11.75 10.93
CA LYS A 97 2.70 11.52 9.70
C LYS A 97 3.13 10.23 8.99
N ASP A 98 4.42 9.92 8.97
CA ASP A 98 4.99 8.69 8.41
C ASP A 98 4.65 7.44 9.26
N MET A 99 4.58 7.58 10.59
CA MET A 99 4.20 6.50 11.51
C MET A 99 2.69 6.26 11.63
N ALA A 100 1.84 7.03 10.95
CA ALA A 100 0.39 6.89 11.05
C ALA A 100 -0.09 5.53 10.51
N LYS A 101 -0.98 4.85 11.25
CA LYS A 101 -1.50 3.48 10.95
C LYS A 101 -2.12 3.29 9.55
N LYS A 102 -2.53 4.35 8.86
CA LYS A 102 -3.00 4.24 7.46
C LYS A 102 -1.85 3.97 6.47
N ARG A 103 -0.63 4.37 6.82
CA ARG A 103 0.60 4.24 6.00
C ARG A 103 1.47 3.04 6.36
N THR A 104 1.10 2.24 7.36
CA THR A 104 1.82 0.98 7.65
C THR A 104 1.76 -0.01 6.48
N ILE A 105 0.70 0.04 5.66
CA ILE A 105 0.59 -0.75 4.43
C ILE A 105 1.69 -0.35 3.42
N GLU A 106 2.00 0.93 3.26
CA GLU A 106 3.08 1.43 2.39
C GLU A 106 4.48 1.07 2.91
N LYS A 107 4.62 0.91 4.24
CA LYS A 107 5.87 0.43 4.84
C LYS A 107 6.12 -1.05 4.54
N LEU A 108 5.07 -1.86 4.59
CA LEU A 108 5.09 -3.31 4.28
C LEU A 108 5.01 -3.60 2.78
N ALA A 109 4.71 -2.60 1.95
CA ALA A 109 4.74 -2.74 0.51
C ALA A 109 6.19 -2.97 0.04
N GLU A 110 6.40 -4.10 -0.61
CA GLU A 110 7.62 -4.45 -1.32
C GLU A 110 7.49 -4.09 -2.80
N SER A 111 8.61 -3.79 -3.44
CA SER A 111 8.65 -3.62 -4.89
C SER A 111 8.21 -4.92 -5.55
N TYR A 112 7.24 -4.82 -6.46
CA TYR A 112 6.82 -5.96 -7.27
C TYR A 112 7.97 -6.51 -8.12
N ASP A 113 8.88 -5.65 -8.56
CA ASP A 113 10.06 -6.03 -9.34
C ASP A 113 11.05 -6.86 -8.49
N ASN A 114 11.27 -6.45 -7.23
CA ASN A 114 12.10 -7.23 -6.30
C ASN A 114 11.47 -8.59 -5.99
N LEU A 115 10.13 -8.68 -5.94
CA LEU A 115 9.43 -9.96 -5.77
C LEU A 115 9.59 -10.87 -7.00
N LEU A 116 9.63 -10.29 -8.20
CA LEU A 116 9.86 -11.03 -9.45
C LEU A 116 11.30 -11.53 -9.58
N GLU A 117 12.28 -10.70 -9.20
CA GLU A 117 13.71 -11.09 -9.25
C GLU A 117 14.09 -12.08 -8.15
N MET A 118 13.61 -11.89 -6.91
CA MET A 118 13.98 -12.74 -5.77
C MET A 118 13.28 -14.09 -5.77
N ARG A 119 12.18 -14.22 -6.53
CA ARG A 119 11.56 -15.51 -6.84
C ARG A 119 11.60 -15.75 -8.34
N GLU A 120 12.76 -16.16 -8.84
CA GLU A 120 12.86 -16.88 -10.10
C GLU A 120 11.79 -17.98 -10.13
N GLY A 121 10.68 -17.74 -10.84
CA GLY A 121 9.61 -18.74 -11.02
C GLY A 121 8.26 -18.48 -10.36
N MET A 122 7.99 -17.35 -9.70
CA MET A 122 6.58 -17.03 -9.39
C MET A 122 5.87 -16.48 -10.62
N GLN A 123 5.09 -17.37 -11.24
CA GLN A 123 4.02 -17.06 -12.17
C GLN A 123 3.19 -15.90 -11.59
N HIS A 124 2.98 -14.87 -12.41
CA HIS A 124 2.15 -13.71 -12.14
C HIS A 124 0.91 -14.08 -11.30
N PRO A 125 0.49 -13.25 -10.32
CA PRO A 125 -0.84 -13.36 -9.75
C PRO A 125 -1.85 -12.93 -10.83
N ARG A 126 -2.12 -13.84 -11.78
CA ARG A 126 -3.14 -13.70 -12.80
C ARG A 126 -4.47 -13.66 -12.07
N HIS A 127 -5.00 -12.45 -11.93
CA HIS A 127 -6.40 -12.25 -11.61
C HIS A 127 -7.22 -12.91 -12.73
N GLY A 128 -8.06 -13.88 -12.36
CA GLY A 128 -9.21 -14.32 -13.15
C GLY A 128 -8.89 -14.87 -14.53
N ASN A 129 -8.42 -16.11 -14.56
CA ASN A 129 -8.65 -17.14 -15.59
C ASN A 129 -7.41 -18.05 -15.58
N VAL A 130 -7.47 -19.06 -14.71
CA VAL A 130 -6.78 -20.31 -15.02
C VAL A 130 -7.47 -20.79 -16.30
N GLU A 131 -6.87 -20.54 -17.46
CA GLU A 131 -7.13 -21.40 -18.61
C GLU A 131 -6.65 -22.78 -18.17
N THR A 132 -7.52 -23.52 -17.49
CA THR A 132 -7.36 -24.96 -17.36
C THR A 132 -7.12 -25.45 -18.77
N PRO A 133 -5.95 -26.08 -19.06
CA PRO A 133 -5.61 -26.53 -20.40
C PRO A 133 -6.84 -27.20 -21.02
N THR A 134 -7.23 -26.80 -22.23
CA THR A 134 -8.45 -27.30 -22.89
C THR A 134 -8.53 -28.83 -22.89
N LEU A 135 -7.37 -29.50 -22.86
CA LEU A 135 -7.23 -30.94 -22.70
C LEU A 135 -7.64 -31.46 -21.31
N GLU A 136 -7.26 -30.79 -20.21
CA GLU A 136 -7.66 -31.19 -18.86
C GLU A 136 -9.17 -31.05 -18.66
N LEU A 137 -9.78 -29.97 -19.17
CA LEU A 137 -11.23 -29.82 -19.16
C LEU A 137 -11.94 -30.90 -20.00
N LEU A 138 -11.37 -31.28 -21.14
CA LEU A 138 -11.91 -32.34 -21.99
C LEU A 138 -11.84 -33.69 -21.27
N GLN A 139 -10.69 -34.03 -20.67
CA GLN A 139 -10.50 -35.26 -19.89
C GLN A 139 -11.46 -35.33 -18.70
N VAL A 140 -11.67 -34.22 -17.99
CA VAL A 140 -12.63 -34.16 -16.88
C VAL A 140 -14.06 -34.38 -17.40
N ARG A 141 -14.42 -33.80 -18.55
CA ARG A 141 -15.74 -33.99 -19.15
C ARG A 141 -16.01 -35.43 -19.59
N GLU A 142 -15.04 -36.08 -20.21
CA GLU A 142 -15.14 -37.50 -20.60
C GLU A 142 -15.30 -38.39 -19.36
N LYS A 143 -14.44 -38.21 -18.34
CA LYS A 143 -14.55 -38.95 -17.08
C LYS A 143 -15.87 -38.69 -16.36
N LEU A 144 -16.40 -37.47 -16.39
CA LEU A 144 -17.71 -37.18 -15.79
C LEU A 144 -18.86 -37.89 -16.51
N ALA A 145 -18.80 -38.00 -17.84
CA ALA A 145 -19.80 -38.75 -18.61
C ALA A 145 -19.74 -40.25 -18.26
N ASP A 146 -18.54 -40.82 -18.18
CA ASP A 146 -18.34 -42.21 -17.76
C ASP A 146 -18.81 -42.44 -16.32
N TYR A 147 -18.53 -41.50 -15.41
CA TYR A 147 -19.01 -41.53 -14.03
C TYR A 147 -20.53 -41.59 -13.96
N GLN A 148 -21.23 -40.73 -14.69
CA GLN A 148 -22.70 -40.72 -14.72
C GLN A 148 -23.27 -42.05 -15.21
N ALA A 149 -22.62 -42.71 -16.19
CA ALA A 149 -23.02 -44.03 -16.67
C ALA A 149 -22.83 -45.15 -15.63
N THR A 150 -21.90 -45.02 -14.67
CA THR A 150 -21.73 -46.00 -13.57
C THR A 150 -22.74 -45.86 -12.44
N LEU A 151 -23.43 -44.73 -12.34
CA LEU A 151 -24.44 -44.48 -11.31
C LEU A 151 -25.78 -45.12 -11.71
N SER A 152 -26.46 -45.74 -10.75
CA SER A 152 -27.84 -46.17 -10.94
C SER A 152 -28.78 -44.96 -11.03
N GLU A 153 -29.96 -45.11 -11.63
CA GLU A 153 -30.95 -44.02 -11.75
C GLU A 153 -31.28 -43.35 -10.40
N PHE A 154 -31.28 -44.13 -9.32
CA PHE A 154 -31.47 -43.61 -7.96
C PHE A 154 -30.27 -42.79 -7.48
N GLU A 155 -29.06 -43.30 -7.69
CA GLU A 155 -27.81 -42.61 -7.31
C GLU A 155 -27.61 -41.31 -8.12
N GLN A 156 -28.02 -41.29 -9.39
CA GLN A 156 -27.96 -40.08 -10.23
C GLN A 156 -28.84 -38.96 -9.66
N LYS A 157 -30.08 -39.27 -9.28
CA LYS A 157 -31.01 -38.29 -8.68
C LYS A 157 -30.46 -37.75 -7.36
N VAL A 158 -30.04 -38.64 -6.46
CA VAL A 158 -29.44 -38.26 -5.18
C VAL A 158 -28.19 -37.41 -5.36
N PHE A 159 -27.32 -37.75 -6.32
CA PHE A 159 -26.10 -37.00 -6.61
C PHE A 159 -26.39 -35.62 -7.21
N LEU A 160 -27.39 -35.52 -8.09
CA LEU A 160 -27.80 -34.26 -8.71
C LEU A 160 -28.34 -33.28 -7.65
N ASP A 161 -29.27 -33.74 -6.80
CA ASP A 161 -29.83 -32.90 -5.73
C ASP A 161 -28.76 -32.47 -4.73
N TYR A 162 -27.80 -33.35 -4.43
CA TYR A 162 -26.64 -33.05 -3.59
C TYR A 162 -25.73 -31.96 -4.21
N ILE A 163 -25.48 -32.02 -5.53
CA ILE A 163 -24.71 -30.97 -6.23
C ILE A 163 -25.43 -29.61 -6.17
N HIS A 164 -26.77 -29.62 -6.17
CA HIS A 164 -27.57 -28.41 -6.06
C HIS A 164 -27.66 -27.86 -4.62
N ASN A 165 -26.89 -28.40 -3.67
CA ASN A 165 -26.92 -28.05 -2.24
C ASN A 165 -28.29 -28.22 -1.59
N VAL A 166 -29.06 -29.23 -2.02
CA VAL A 166 -30.28 -29.63 -1.31
C VAL A 166 -29.88 -30.43 -0.06
N ASP A 167 -30.51 -30.16 1.07
CA ASP A 167 -30.22 -30.85 2.33
C ASP A 167 -30.62 -32.34 2.25
N VAL A 168 -29.89 -33.20 2.96
CA VAL A 168 -30.03 -34.66 2.86
C VAL A 168 -31.42 -35.13 3.32
N GLU A 169 -31.99 -34.41 4.28
CA GLU A 169 -33.35 -34.57 4.77
C GLU A 169 -34.38 -34.24 3.69
N ASP A 170 -34.22 -33.13 2.97
CA ASP A 170 -35.11 -32.70 1.89
C ASP A 170 -35.04 -33.65 0.68
N ILE A 171 -33.85 -34.20 0.40
CA ILE A 171 -33.67 -35.23 -0.64
C ILE A 171 -34.44 -36.52 -0.28
N ALA A 172 -34.43 -36.91 1.00
CA ALA A 172 -35.15 -38.09 1.48
C ALA A 172 -36.67 -37.93 1.34
N GLU A 173 -37.19 -36.73 1.65
CA GLU A 173 -38.59 -36.37 1.45
C GLU A 173 -38.97 -36.33 -0.05
N ASN A 174 -38.17 -35.69 -0.88
CA ASN A 174 -38.43 -35.56 -2.33
C ASN A 174 -38.41 -36.91 -3.07
N LEU A 175 -37.53 -37.84 -2.65
CA LEU A 175 -37.42 -39.17 -3.25
C LEU A 175 -38.25 -40.23 -2.51
N ASN A 176 -39.00 -39.85 -1.46
CA ASN A 176 -39.82 -40.73 -0.62
C ASN A 176 -39.05 -41.97 -0.12
N CYS A 177 -37.82 -41.74 0.36
CA CYS A 177 -36.89 -42.78 0.82
C CYS A 177 -36.41 -42.50 2.24
N ASP A 178 -35.89 -43.51 2.92
CA ASP A 178 -35.32 -43.33 4.25
C ASP A 178 -33.97 -42.61 4.19
N LEU A 179 -33.67 -41.82 5.21
CA LEU A 179 -32.45 -41.03 5.33
C LEU A 179 -31.19 -41.91 5.29
N SER A 180 -31.28 -43.15 5.78
CA SER A 180 -30.23 -44.15 5.67
C SER A 180 -29.96 -44.54 4.20
N GLN A 181 -30.99 -44.61 3.36
CA GLN A 181 -30.85 -44.97 1.95
C GLN A 181 -30.14 -43.86 1.16
N ILE A 182 -30.42 -42.59 1.46
CA ILE A 182 -29.74 -41.44 0.84
C ILE A 182 -28.26 -41.39 1.23
N LYS A 183 -27.95 -41.57 2.52
CA LYS A 183 -26.55 -41.63 2.99
C LYS A 183 -25.77 -42.76 2.35
N ASN A 184 -26.37 -43.95 2.26
CA ASN A 184 -25.76 -45.10 1.59
C ASN A 184 -25.58 -44.85 0.08
N ALA A 185 -26.53 -44.19 -0.59
CA ALA A 185 -26.39 -43.81 -1.99
C ALA A 185 -25.24 -42.80 -2.21
N LEU A 186 -25.13 -41.77 -1.37
CA LEU A 186 -24.02 -40.81 -1.41
C LEU A 186 -22.67 -41.48 -1.15
N ASP A 187 -22.59 -42.43 -0.22
CA ASP A 187 -21.37 -43.20 0.02
C ASP A 187 -21.00 -44.07 -1.19
N ARG A 188 -21.98 -44.68 -1.87
CA ARG A 188 -21.74 -45.41 -3.12
C ARG A 188 -21.27 -44.48 -4.24
N CYS A 189 -21.88 -43.30 -4.38
CA CYS A 189 -21.43 -42.26 -5.32
C CYS A 189 -19.96 -41.87 -5.06
N LYS A 190 -19.60 -41.57 -3.80
CA LYS A 190 -18.22 -41.24 -3.41
C LYS A 190 -17.23 -42.36 -3.72
N ARG A 191 -17.58 -43.62 -3.45
CA ARG A 191 -16.71 -44.78 -3.77
C ARG A 191 -16.51 -44.96 -5.27
N LYS A 192 -17.58 -44.86 -6.06
CA LYS A 192 -17.53 -44.95 -7.53
C LYS A 192 -16.71 -43.80 -8.13
N MET A 193 -16.87 -42.59 -7.60
CA MET A 193 -16.08 -41.43 -8.01
C MET A 193 -14.60 -41.67 -7.71
N LYS A 194 -14.27 -42.16 -6.52
CA LYS A 194 -12.88 -42.48 -6.17
C LYS A 194 -12.26 -43.52 -7.12
N GLN A 195 -13.00 -44.56 -7.50
CA GLN A 195 -12.52 -45.59 -8.43
C GLN A 195 -12.23 -45.08 -9.85
N LEU A 196 -12.86 -43.98 -10.28
CA LEU A 196 -12.71 -43.44 -11.64
C LEU A 196 -11.64 -42.34 -11.74
N PHE A 197 -11.37 -41.68 -10.61
CA PHE A 197 -10.42 -40.57 -10.50
C PHE A 197 -9.09 -40.95 -9.83
N ASP A 198 -8.97 -42.13 -9.21
CA ASP A 198 -7.68 -42.81 -8.91
C ASP A 198 -7.11 -43.46 -10.19
#